data_AF-A0A758ISN8-F1
#
_entry.id   AF-A0A758ISN8-F1
#
_cell.length_a   1.000
_cell.length_b   1.000
_cell.length_c   1.000
_cell.angle_alpha   90.00
_cell.angle_beta   90.00
_cell.angle_gamma   90.00
#
_symmetry.space_group_name_H-M   'P 1'
#
loop_
_entity.id
_entity.type
_entity.pdbx_description
1 polymer ?
#
loop_
_entity_poly.entity_id
_entity_poly.type
_entity_poly.pdbx_seq_one_letter_code
_entity_poly.pdbx_strand_id
1 'polypeptide(L)'
;VIKGYDYDTYNFQARKGQKVHVSISNEGADTYLFGPGISDSVDLSRYSSELDDNGQYTLPASGKYELRVLQTRNEARKNKAKKYSVNIQIK
;
A
#
# COMPACT_ATOMS: atom_id res chain seq x y z
N VAL A 1 5.03 -4.71 12.67
CA VAL A 1 4.54 -3.60 13.53
C VAL A 1 5.37 -2.43 13.10
N ILE A 2 4.76 -1.29 12.77
CA ILE A 2 5.51 -0.08 12.42
C ILE A 2 5.55 0.85 13.61
N LYS A 3 6.65 1.59 13.79
CA LYS A 3 6.83 2.53 14.91
C LYS A 3 7.58 3.77 14.44
N GLY A 4 7.20 4.94 14.94
CA GLY A 4 7.84 6.19 14.55
C GLY A 4 7.81 6.38 13.03
N TYR A 5 8.97 6.64 12.42
CA TYR A 5 9.11 6.83 10.97
C TYR A 5 9.36 5.53 10.19
N ASP A 6 9.39 4.39 10.88
CA ASP A 6 9.62 3.11 10.24
C ASP A 6 8.44 2.76 9.33
N TYR A 7 8.74 2.03 8.27
CA TYR A 7 7.78 1.43 7.37
C TYR A 7 8.20 0.00 7.06
N ASP A 8 7.21 -0.85 6.85
CA ASP A 8 7.42 -2.23 6.41
C ASP A 8 7.19 -2.29 4.89
N THR A 9 7.97 -3.11 4.19
CA THR A 9 7.95 -3.20 2.72
C THR A 9 7.64 -4.61 2.24
N TYR A 10 6.68 -4.73 1.31
CA TYR A 10 6.29 -5.96 0.64
C TYR A 10 6.55 -5.85 -0.86
N ASN A 11 7.47 -6.68 -1.38
CA ASN A 11 7.83 -6.68 -2.79
C ASN A 11 7.13 -7.83 -3.53
N PHE A 12 6.63 -7.56 -4.73
CA PHE A 12 6.05 -8.60 -5.60
C PHE A 12 6.28 -8.31 -7.08
N GLN A 13 6.24 -9.36 -7.90
CA GLN A 13 6.29 -9.26 -9.36
C GLN A 13 4.86 -9.35 -9.91
N ALA A 14 4.52 -8.49 -10.86
CA ALA A 14 3.21 -8.49 -11.49
C ALA A 14 3.29 -8.06 -12.96
N ARG A 15 2.21 -8.30 -13.70
CA ARG A 15 2.06 -7.95 -15.12
C ARG A 15 1.12 -6.76 -15.29
N LYS A 16 1.35 -5.98 -16.34
CA LYS A 16 0.46 -4.90 -16.76
C LYS A 16 -0.98 -5.41 -16.88
N GLY A 17 -1.93 -4.67 -16.32
CA GLY A 17 -3.35 -4.98 -16.36
C GLY A 17 -3.83 -5.93 -15.25
N GLN A 18 -2.93 -6.56 -14.48
CA GLN A 18 -3.34 -7.28 -13.27
C GLN A 18 -3.90 -6.30 -12.24
N LYS A 19 -4.85 -6.78 -11.44
CA LYS A 19 -5.51 -5.99 -10.40
C LYS A 19 -4.97 -6.35 -9.03
N VAL A 20 -4.55 -5.33 -8.28
CA VAL A 20 -4.12 -5.47 -6.89
C VAL A 20 -5.22 -4.98 -5.94
N HIS A 21 -5.47 -5.75 -4.89
CA HIS A 21 -6.32 -5.37 -3.77
C HIS A 21 -5.53 -5.53 -2.48
N VAL A 22 -5.56 -4.51 -1.62
CA VAL A 22 -4.90 -4.52 -0.32
C VAL A 22 -5.95 -4.29 0.76
N SER A 23 -5.96 -5.16 1.76
CA SER A 23 -6.75 -4.96 2.98
C SER A 23 -5.84 -5.03 4.19
N ILE A 24 -6.08 -4.14 5.16
CA ILE A 24 -5.28 -4.01 6.37
C ILE A 24 -6.19 -3.96 7.61
N SER A 25 -5.78 -4.63 8.68
CA SER A 25 -6.59 -4.73 9.90
C SER A 25 -6.60 -3.46 10.76
N ASN A 26 -5.73 -2.48 10.46
CA ASN A 26 -5.56 -1.27 11.23
C ASN A 26 -5.54 -0.06 10.29
N GLU A 27 -6.65 0.69 10.26
CA GLU A 27 -6.82 1.87 9.40
C GLU A 27 -5.88 3.03 9.79
N GLY A 28 -5.20 2.96 10.94
CA GLY A 28 -4.15 3.91 11.30
C GLY A 28 -2.78 3.60 10.67
N ALA A 29 -2.70 2.56 9.83
CA ALA A 29 -1.54 2.24 9.00
C ALA A 29 -1.94 2.39 7.53
N ASP A 30 -1.21 3.24 6.81
CA ASP A 30 -1.45 3.59 5.42
C ASP A 30 -0.73 2.61 4.50
N THR A 31 -1.28 2.38 3.30
CA THR A 31 -0.74 1.45 2.30
C THR A 31 -0.48 2.17 0.99
N TYR A 32 0.80 2.33 0.63
CA TYR A 32 1.22 3.02 -0.59
C TYR A 32 1.98 2.10 -1.54
N LEU A 33 1.58 2.10 -2.81
CA LEU A 33 2.21 1.30 -3.86
C LEU A 33 3.18 2.14 -4.69
N PHE A 34 4.36 1.59 -4.93
CA PHE A 34 5.39 2.10 -5.81
C PHE A 34 5.73 1.06 -6.87
N GLY A 35 6.16 1.49 -8.05
CA GLY A 35 6.60 0.55 -9.09
C GLY A 35 6.58 1.15 -10.50
N PRO A 36 6.83 0.32 -11.52
CA PRO A 36 6.90 0.79 -12.90
C PRO A 36 5.56 1.39 -13.34
N GLY A 37 5.65 2.53 -14.03
CA GLY A 37 4.47 3.27 -14.51
C GLY A 37 3.76 4.12 -13.45
N ILE A 38 4.22 4.12 -12.20
CA ILE A 38 3.74 5.01 -11.12
C ILE A 38 4.80 6.09 -10.92
N SER A 39 4.42 7.37 -11.01
CA SER A 39 5.37 8.51 -10.95
C SER A 39 5.84 8.84 -9.54
N ASP A 40 4.97 8.73 -8.54
CA ASP A 40 5.28 8.94 -7.12
C ASP A 40 4.83 7.73 -6.30
N SER A 41 3.55 7.67 -5.95
CA SER A 41 2.93 6.53 -5.29
C SER A 41 1.43 6.48 -5.57
N VAL A 42 0.82 5.33 -5.32
CA VAL A 42 -0.63 5.14 -5.38
C VAL A 42 -1.11 4.74 -3.99
N ASP A 43 -2.10 5.46 -3.46
CA ASP A 43 -2.76 5.07 -2.22
C ASP A 43 -3.68 3.87 -2.47
N LEU A 44 -3.45 2.77 -1.75
CA LEU A 44 -4.28 1.55 -1.78
C LEU A 44 -5.13 1.39 -0.52
N SER A 45 -5.25 2.43 0.30
CA SER A 45 -6.17 2.45 1.43
C SER A 45 -7.62 2.36 0.95
N ARG A 46 -8.51 1.86 1.83
CA ARG A 46 -9.92 1.56 1.50
C ARG A 46 -10.69 2.70 0.83
N TYR A 47 -10.31 3.95 1.09
CA TYR A 47 -11.03 5.14 0.62
C TYR A 47 -10.29 5.92 -0.46
N SER A 48 -9.23 5.34 -1.03
CA SER A 48 -8.48 5.97 -2.11
C SER A 48 -9.33 6.15 -3.37
N SER A 49 -9.21 7.32 -4.01
CA SER A 49 -9.85 7.61 -5.30
C SER A 49 -9.21 6.91 -6.49
N GLU A 50 -8.06 6.25 -6.28
CA GLU A 50 -7.34 5.49 -7.30
C GLU A 50 -7.92 4.08 -7.51
N LEU A 51 -8.81 3.64 -6.60
CA LEU A 51 -9.40 2.31 -6.62
C LEU A 51 -10.71 2.31 -7.44
N ASP A 52 -10.97 1.19 -8.11
CA ASP A 52 -12.28 0.93 -8.71
C ASP A 52 -13.35 0.58 -7.65
N ASP A 53 -14.60 0.38 -8.09
CA ASP A 53 -15.74 0.06 -7.21
C ASP A 53 -15.54 -1.22 -6.37
N ASN A 54 -14.56 -2.07 -6.72
CA ASN A 54 -14.21 -3.28 -5.97
C ASN A 54 -13.00 -3.07 -5.05
N GLY A 55 -12.52 -1.84 -4.89
CA GLY A 55 -11.32 -1.51 -4.12
C GLY A 55 -10.04 -2.00 -4.80
N GLN A 56 -10.02 -2.12 -6.14
CA GLN A 56 -8.88 -2.66 -6.87
C GLN A 56 -8.16 -1.58 -7.67
N TYR A 57 -6.83 -1.67 -7.71
CA TYR A 57 -5.99 -0.86 -8.57
C TYR A 57 -5.47 -1.68 -9.74
N THR A 58 -5.59 -1.17 -10.96
CA THR A 58 -5.08 -1.83 -12.17
C THR A 58 -3.63 -1.43 -12.43
N LEU A 59 -2.72 -2.41 -12.41
CA LEU A 59 -1.29 -2.14 -12.53
C LEU A 59 -0.93 -1.60 -13.92
N PRO A 60 -0.23 -0.45 -14.02
CA PRO A 60 -0.01 0.22 -15.31
C PRO A 60 1.09 -0.42 -16.15
N ALA A 61 1.96 -1.24 -15.54
CA ALA A 61 3.10 -1.86 -16.21
C ALA A 61 3.42 -3.25 -15.63
N SER A 62 4.26 -4.01 -16.34
CA SER A 62 4.83 -5.25 -15.81
C SER A 62 6.14 -4.96 -15.09
N GLY A 63 6.37 -5.61 -13.97
CA GLY A 63 7.64 -5.55 -13.25
C GLY A 63 7.48 -5.68 -11.75
N LYS A 64 8.52 -5.23 -11.03
CA LYS A 64 8.61 -5.31 -9.58
C LYS A 64 7.90 -4.12 -8.95
N TYR A 65 6.96 -4.42 -8.07
CA TYR A 65 6.23 -3.45 -7.27
C TYR A 65 6.64 -3.53 -5.80
N GLU A 66 6.47 -2.42 -5.11
CA GLU A 66 6.77 -2.24 -3.69
C GLU A 66 5.54 -1.66 -2.98
N LEU A 67 4.95 -2.42 -2.07
CA LEU A 67 3.92 -1.93 -1.17
C LEU A 67 4.57 -1.53 0.16
N ARG A 68 4.40 -0.27 0.57
CA ARG A 68 4.80 0.21 1.89
C ARG A 68 3.61 0.28 2.83
N VAL A 69 3.79 -0.26 4.03
CA VAL A 69 2.90 -0.02 5.17
C VAL A 69 3.59 0.96 6.09
N LEU A 70 2.98 2.13 6.29
CA LEU A 70 3.54 3.22 7.10
C LEU A 70 2.46 3.91 7.92
N GLN A 71 2.83 4.95 8.66
CA GLN A 71 1.87 5.81 9.35
C GLN A 71 2.15 7.27 9.01
N THR A 72 1.11 8.11 9.08
CA THR A 72 1.26 9.55 8.84
C THR A 72 2.40 10.17 9.66
N ARG A 73 3.00 11.22 9.10
CA ARG A 73 4.05 12.00 9.77
C ARG A 73 3.62 12.53 11.15
N ASN A 74 2.35 12.83 11.34
CA ASN A 74 1.80 13.29 12.62
C ASN A 74 1.89 12.21 13.70
N GLU A 75 1.49 10.98 13.37
CA GLU A 75 1.55 9.83 14.28
C GLU A 75 3.00 9.40 14.53
N ALA A 76 3.83 9.40 13.48
CA ALA A 76 5.26 9.09 13.55
C ALA A 76 6.01 10.03 14.53
N ARG A 77 5.77 11.35 14.46
CA ARG A 77 6.35 12.35 15.39
C ARG A 77 6.03 12.08 16.85
N LYS A 78 4.87 11.47 17.12
CA LYS A 78 4.42 11.08 18.46
C LYS A 78 4.95 9.71 18.89
N ASN A 79 5.87 9.11 18.12
CA ASN A 79 6.45 7.79 18.33
C ASN A 79 5.40 6.68 18.53
N LYS A 80 4.26 6.81 17.84
CA LYS A 80 3.18 5.81 17.87
C LYS A 80 3.65 4.52 17.20
N ALA A 81 3.04 3.42 17.62
CA ALA A 81 3.24 2.11 17.00
C ALA A 81 1.90 1.56 16.50
N LYS A 82 1.91 0.93 15.32
CA LYS A 82 0.72 0.32 14.72
C LYS A 82 0.98 -1.17 14.50
N LYS A 83 0.24 -2.01 15.24
CA LYS A 83 0.11 -3.44 14.97
C LYS A 83 -0.92 -3.60 13.86
N TYR A 84 -0.60 -4.41 12.86
CA TYR A 84 -1.45 -4.63 11.69
C TYR A 84 -1.22 -6.03 11.14
N SER A 85 -2.23 -6.53 10.43
CA SER A 85 -2.14 -7.63 9.48
C SER A 85 -2.53 -7.12 8.11
N VAL A 86 -1.82 -7.52 7.06
CA VAL A 86 -2.07 -7.10 5.68
C VAL A 86 -2.34 -8.31 4.79
N ASN A 87 -3.32 -8.20 3.90
CA ASN A 87 -3.59 -9.15 2.83
C ASN A 87 -3.38 -8.43 1.49
N ILE A 88 -2.59 -9.05 0.61
CA ILE A 88 -2.27 -8.54 -0.72
C ILE A 88 -2.77 -9.58 -1.72
N GLN A 89 -3.74 -9.20 -2.54
CA GLN A 89 -4.30 -10.05 -3.58
C GLN A 89 -3.96 -9.49 -4.96
N ILE A 90 -3.49 -10.34 -5.86
CA ILE A 90 -3.17 -10.00 -7.25
C ILE A 90 -3.93 -10.96 -8.16
N LYS A 91 -4.69 -10.43 -9.10
CA LYS A 91 -5.44 -11.19 -10.12
C LYS A 91 -4.97 -10.77 -11.50
#